data_AF-A0A7W7I8C7-F1
#
_entry.id   AF-A0A7W7I8C7-F1
#
_cell.length_a   1.000
_cell.length_b   1.000
_cell.length_c   1.000
_cell.angle_alpha   90.00
_cell.angle_beta   90.00
_cell.angle_gamma   90.00
#
_symmetry.space_group_name_H-M   'P 1'
#
loop_
_entity.id
_entity.type
_entity.pdbx_description
1 polymer ?
#
loop_
_entity_poly.entity_id
_entity_poly.type
_entity_poly.pdbx_seq_one_letter_code
_entity_poly.pdbx_strand_id
1 'polypeptide(L)'
;MSFLYPRLLSGQARPLHERYRNLRIHQLTELVATRHDSAVYVATGGDRISEQMLQELREQVVDLAQQAGFPDESNRESRGHFDLRLAAVLHSGMGVVPAEASSGDVWAFLALVLLPDVAYWRYPRPPGDRVLGTDLTRHVFGRMWWRAQLVHATDDPAPYSALSVLGEAAFDQIYARRKALGGSPHLVRAILRVWAGLDLRPLNERDALRNFLMRLLRLGPFVLFEALDEQSLDAELRVVLRETLQALLTAGGATEEEREQRIEEVFAAAQAVASTPETGLVSKKQPEATESTTLVPQQDGIGSNNTSLLAGGPESMTRFQAYTRYDGPGFGDPREIGLHACAEALLAVVETEGPVKATRAYRIITQLAGTRLRSAATSALVQATRYAVRKGMLQAEGQRGRGGFPGSTLRVPGQPDCILRERGPRMVEEIPDREIVAAASLIQSSERTMDLDVLAKKTSLLFGYEKVSGNFKEILVEALERHSR
;
A
#
# COMPACT_ATOMS: atom_id res chain seq x y z
N MET A 1 31.00 8.68 -1.79
CA MET A 1 31.09 7.21 -1.89
C MET A 1 29.72 6.64 -1.59
N SER A 2 29.30 5.59 -2.30
CA SER A 2 28.03 4.90 -2.05
C SER A 2 28.27 3.62 -1.26
N PHE A 3 27.46 3.38 -0.23
CA PHE A 3 27.55 2.16 0.59
C PHE A 3 26.47 1.15 0.22
N LEU A 4 26.89 -0.13 0.20
CA LEU A 4 26.01 -1.28 0.13
C LEU A 4 25.66 -1.72 1.54
N TYR A 5 24.37 -1.84 1.82
CA TYR A 5 23.86 -2.26 3.12
C TYR A 5 23.56 -3.76 3.16
N PRO A 6 23.65 -4.39 4.34
CA PRO A 6 23.20 -5.77 4.50
C PRO A 6 21.70 -5.87 4.23
N ARG A 7 21.31 -6.93 3.52
CA ARG A 7 19.93 -7.25 3.16
C ARG A 7 19.49 -8.50 3.92
N LEU A 8 18.44 -8.35 4.72
CA LEU A 8 17.81 -9.46 5.41
C LEU A 8 16.57 -9.90 4.64
N LEU A 9 16.70 -11.00 3.90
CA LEU A 9 15.62 -11.52 3.06
C LEU A 9 14.39 -11.92 3.88
N SER A 10 13.22 -11.83 3.27
CA SER A 10 11.92 -12.09 3.91
C SER A 10 11.82 -13.42 4.65
N GLY A 11 12.44 -14.49 4.14
CA GLY A 11 12.47 -15.81 4.78
C GLY A 11 13.16 -15.84 6.14
N GLN A 12 14.04 -14.87 6.43
CA GLN A 12 14.75 -14.72 7.69
C GLN A 12 14.17 -13.58 8.54
N ALA A 13 13.70 -12.50 7.88
CA ALA A 13 13.08 -11.37 8.54
C ALA A 13 11.73 -11.72 9.22
N ARG A 14 10.89 -12.55 8.59
CA ARG A 14 9.56 -12.90 9.13
C ARG A 14 9.63 -13.63 10.48
N PRO A 15 10.44 -14.69 10.66
CA PRO A 15 10.60 -15.34 11.96
C PRO A 15 11.11 -14.42 13.07
N LEU A 16 12.04 -13.50 12.76
CA LEU A 16 12.50 -12.50 13.73
C LEU A 16 11.35 -11.58 14.16
N HIS A 17 10.57 -11.06 13.21
CA HIS A 17 9.42 -10.22 13.52
C HIS A 17 8.42 -10.94 14.43
N GLU A 18 8.07 -12.18 14.12
CA GLU A 18 7.14 -13.00 14.92
C GLU A 18 7.63 -13.20 16.35
N ARG A 19 8.92 -13.51 16.53
CA ARG A 19 9.55 -13.61 17.84
C ARG A 19 9.49 -12.29 18.60
N TYR A 20 9.90 -11.20 17.97
CA TYR A 20 10.06 -9.89 18.62
C TYR A 20 8.75 -9.27 19.08
N ARG A 21 7.62 -9.61 18.46
CA ARG A 21 6.28 -9.12 18.88
C ARG A 21 5.92 -9.48 20.32
N ASN A 22 6.58 -10.47 20.90
CA ASN A 22 6.33 -10.95 22.25
C ASN A 22 7.40 -10.50 23.26
N LEU A 23 8.39 -9.73 22.82
CA LEU A 23 9.50 -9.27 23.66
C LEU A 23 9.27 -7.84 24.17
N ARG A 24 9.87 -7.52 25.32
CA ARG A 24 9.94 -6.17 25.88
C ARG A 24 11.14 -5.42 25.28
N ILE A 25 11.14 -4.09 25.38
CA ILE A 25 12.18 -3.24 24.77
C ILE A 25 13.59 -3.61 25.25
N HIS A 26 13.80 -3.83 26.56
CA HIS A 26 15.13 -4.24 27.06
C HIS A 26 15.61 -5.57 26.45
N GLN A 27 14.72 -6.54 26.24
CA GLN A 27 15.06 -7.81 25.62
C GLN A 27 15.40 -7.63 24.14
N LEU A 28 14.78 -6.66 23.47
CA LEU A 28 15.14 -6.31 22.09
C LEU A 28 16.48 -5.60 22.02
N THR A 29 16.82 -4.77 23.01
CA THR A 29 18.14 -4.12 23.11
C THR A 29 19.26 -5.15 23.26
N GLU A 30 19.04 -6.25 23.98
CA GLU A 30 19.99 -7.36 24.09
C GLU A 30 20.20 -8.14 22.78
N LEU A 31 19.26 -8.04 21.83
CA LEU A 31 19.28 -8.77 20.55
C LEU A 31 19.85 -7.95 19.38
N VAL A 32 20.25 -6.71 19.65
CA VAL A 32 20.85 -5.82 18.66
C VAL A 32 22.13 -6.41 18.12
N ALA A 33 22.33 -6.29 16.82
CA ALA A 33 23.58 -6.65 16.17
C ALA A 33 23.90 -5.74 14.97
N THR A 34 25.19 -5.67 14.62
CA THR A 34 25.70 -5.05 13.39
C THR A 34 25.77 -6.03 12.22
N ARG A 35 25.49 -7.32 12.47
CA ARG A 35 25.58 -8.41 11.49
C ARG A 35 24.52 -9.47 11.72
N HIS A 36 24.20 -10.22 10.66
CA HIS A 36 23.35 -11.40 10.72
C HIS A 36 23.87 -12.44 9.72
N ASP A 37 23.97 -13.71 10.11
CA ASP A 37 24.61 -14.76 9.30
C ASP A 37 23.95 -14.95 7.93
N SER A 38 22.63 -14.81 7.88
CA SER A 38 21.85 -14.89 6.63
C SER A 38 21.75 -13.57 5.85
N ALA A 39 22.42 -12.48 6.28
CA ALA A 39 22.38 -11.21 5.56
C ALA A 39 23.29 -11.25 4.33
N VAL A 40 22.80 -10.70 3.22
CA VAL A 40 23.51 -10.68 1.93
C VAL A 40 23.75 -9.24 1.48
N TYR A 41 24.70 -9.06 0.57
CA TYR A 41 24.94 -7.77 -0.10
C TYR A 41 24.71 -7.94 -1.60
N VAL A 42 24.36 -6.86 -2.29
CA VAL A 42 24.43 -6.87 -3.75
C VAL A 42 25.87 -7.03 -4.23
N ALA A 43 26.02 -7.62 -5.42
CA ALA A 43 27.32 -7.97 -5.96
C ALA A 43 28.12 -6.76 -6.49
N THR A 44 27.46 -5.63 -6.79
CA THR A 44 28.06 -4.43 -7.38
C THR A 44 27.34 -3.17 -6.87
N GLY A 45 27.99 -1.99 -7.00
CA GLY A 45 27.33 -0.69 -6.74
C GLY A 45 27.90 0.16 -5.59
N GLY A 46 28.99 -0.28 -4.94
CA GLY A 46 29.66 0.48 -3.89
C GLY A 46 30.46 -0.40 -2.93
N ASP A 47 30.99 0.22 -1.88
CA ASP A 47 31.68 -0.47 -0.81
C ASP A 47 30.66 -1.01 0.21
N ARG A 48 30.93 -2.18 0.79
CA ARG A 48 30.10 -2.67 1.90
C ARG A 48 30.27 -1.75 3.10
N ILE A 49 29.17 -1.35 3.71
CA ILE A 49 29.25 -0.62 4.97
C ILE A 49 29.95 -1.47 6.04
N SER A 50 30.83 -0.85 6.84
CA SER A 50 31.52 -1.53 7.92
C SER A 50 30.61 -1.71 9.13
N GLU A 51 30.91 -2.70 9.98
CA GLU A 51 30.20 -2.88 11.25
C GLU A 51 30.35 -1.66 12.17
N GLN A 52 31.51 -0.99 12.13
CA GLN A 52 31.74 0.24 12.87
C GLN A 52 30.77 1.36 12.43
N MET A 53 30.61 1.56 11.12
CA MET A 53 29.68 2.57 10.61
C MET A 53 28.21 2.25 10.92
N LEU A 54 27.84 0.96 10.93
CA LEU A 54 26.52 0.53 11.38
C LEU A 54 26.30 0.84 12.86
N GLN A 55 27.32 0.61 13.69
CA GLN A 55 27.28 0.92 15.11
C GLN A 55 27.17 2.43 15.35
N GLU A 56 27.95 3.25 14.66
CA GLU A 56 27.89 4.72 14.72
C GLU A 56 26.50 5.24 14.31
N LEU A 57 25.93 4.70 13.21
CA LEU A 57 24.56 5.02 12.79
C LEU A 57 23.54 4.67 13.88
N ARG A 58 23.70 3.50 14.51
CA ARG A 58 22.80 3.08 15.60
C ARG A 58 22.89 4.06 16.77
N GLU A 59 24.09 4.42 17.22
CA GLU A 59 24.30 5.33 18.33
C GLU A 59 23.59 6.66 18.09
N GLN A 60 23.76 7.24 16.91
CA GLN A 60 23.06 8.48 16.52
C GLN A 60 21.53 8.34 16.60
N VAL A 61 20.97 7.21 16.14
CA VAL A 61 19.52 6.96 16.18
C VAL A 61 19.03 6.74 17.62
N VAL A 62 19.79 6.03 18.45
CA VAL A 62 19.45 5.78 19.85
C VAL A 62 19.51 7.08 20.65
N ASP A 63 20.51 7.93 20.43
CA ASP A 63 20.61 9.24 21.08
C ASP A 63 19.39 10.12 20.76
N LEU A 64 18.94 10.13 19.50
CA LEU A 64 17.68 10.80 19.12
C LEU A 64 16.47 10.18 19.82
N ALA A 65 16.41 8.85 19.92
CA ALA A 65 15.30 8.15 20.54
C ALA A 65 15.24 8.45 22.04
N GLN A 66 16.37 8.49 22.73
CA GLN A 66 16.48 8.82 24.15
C GLN A 66 16.00 10.24 24.44
N GLN A 67 16.38 11.21 23.61
CA GLN A 67 15.88 12.59 23.70
C GLN A 67 14.36 12.69 23.49
N ALA A 68 13.76 11.67 22.87
CA ALA A 68 12.34 11.56 22.65
C ALA A 68 11.63 10.62 23.64
N GLY A 69 12.32 10.08 24.66
CA GLY A 69 11.73 9.29 25.75
C GLY A 69 12.00 7.78 25.69
N PHE A 70 12.86 7.30 24.80
CA PHE A 70 13.32 5.89 24.83
C PHE A 70 14.12 5.60 26.11
N PRO A 71 13.93 4.44 26.77
CA PRO A 71 13.11 3.29 26.35
C PRO A 71 11.65 3.32 26.84
N ASP A 72 11.25 4.34 27.58
CA ASP A 72 9.92 4.49 28.19
C ASP A 72 8.89 5.11 27.22
N GLU A 73 7.70 5.47 27.70
CA GLU A 73 6.68 6.05 26.85
C GLU A 73 7.05 7.47 26.37
N SER A 74 6.80 7.71 25.08
CA SER A 74 6.99 9.02 24.44
C SER A 74 5.65 9.68 24.11
N ASN A 75 5.59 11.00 24.24
CA ASN A 75 4.41 11.78 23.86
C ASN A 75 4.38 12.07 22.34
N ARG A 76 3.26 12.61 21.85
CA ARG A 76 3.06 12.85 20.41
C ARG A 76 4.04 13.88 19.84
N GLU A 77 4.36 14.92 20.61
CA GLU A 77 5.24 16.02 20.19
C GLU A 77 6.70 15.52 20.05
N SER A 78 7.20 14.83 21.08
CA SER A 78 8.53 14.22 21.09
C SER A 78 8.70 13.23 19.93
N ARG A 79 7.67 12.43 19.60
CA ARG A 79 7.68 11.54 18.43
C ARG A 79 7.79 12.30 17.11
N GLY A 80 7.04 13.40 16.96
CA GLY A 80 7.12 14.23 15.76
C GLY A 80 8.51 14.86 15.57
N HIS A 81 9.11 15.35 16.66
CA HIS A 81 10.46 15.90 16.64
C HIS A 81 11.53 14.83 16.35
N PHE A 82 11.37 13.64 16.93
CA PHE A 82 12.20 12.47 16.62
C PHE A 82 12.16 12.13 15.13
N ASP A 83 10.97 12.04 14.53
CA ASP A 83 10.81 11.66 13.13
C ASP A 83 11.46 12.63 12.15
N LEU A 84 11.31 13.94 12.42
CA LEU A 84 11.92 14.97 11.59
C LEU A 84 13.45 14.86 11.61
N ARG A 85 14.04 14.73 12.80
CA ARG A 85 15.51 14.61 12.95
C ARG A 85 16.03 13.28 12.43
N LEU A 86 15.30 12.19 12.66
CA LEU A 86 15.65 10.86 12.18
C LEU A 86 15.73 10.81 10.66
N ALA A 87 14.79 11.45 9.94
CA ALA A 87 14.82 11.51 8.49
C ALA A 87 16.13 12.13 7.96
N ALA A 88 16.56 13.25 8.54
CA ALA A 88 17.81 13.92 8.17
C ALA A 88 19.05 13.07 8.53
N VAL A 89 19.09 12.48 9.73
CA VAL A 89 20.20 11.63 10.19
C VAL A 89 20.34 10.38 9.32
N LEU A 90 19.24 9.68 9.01
CA LEU A 90 19.30 8.51 8.14
C LEU A 90 19.78 8.89 6.73
N HIS A 91 19.27 9.98 6.15
CA HIS A 91 19.66 10.35 4.79
C HIS A 91 21.11 10.83 4.68
N SER A 92 21.56 11.70 5.60
CA SER A 92 22.93 12.20 5.60
C SER A 92 23.96 11.16 6.06
N GLY A 93 23.62 10.33 7.05
CA GLY A 93 24.55 9.40 7.67
C GLY A 93 24.71 8.07 6.93
N MET A 94 23.70 7.62 6.18
CA MET A 94 23.77 6.29 5.57
C MET A 94 24.66 6.21 4.33
N GLY A 95 24.77 7.30 3.55
CA GLY A 95 25.50 7.25 2.27
C GLY A 95 24.99 6.19 1.28
N VAL A 96 23.74 5.75 1.45
CA VAL A 96 23.08 4.75 0.61
C VAL A 96 22.49 5.45 -0.62
N VAL A 97 22.60 4.83 -1.79
CA VAL A 97 22.02 5.37 -3.03
C VAL A 97 20.52 5.02 -3.14
N PRO A 98 19.70 5.81 -3.85
CA PRO A 98 18.28 5.53 -4.03
C PRO A 98 17.95 4.12 -4.56
N ALA A 99 18.81 3.57 -5.41
CA ALA A 99 18.67 2.21 -5.93
C ALA A 99 18.78 1.16 -4.81
N GLU A 100 19.76 1.28 -3.91
CA GLU A 100 19.94 0.39 -2.77
C GLU A 100 18.82 0.60 -1.74
N ALA A 101 18.50 1.85 -1.43
CA ALA A 101 17.41 2.24 -0.54
C ALA A 101 16.00 1.84 -1.05
N SER A 102 15.87 1.40 -2.30
CA SER A 102 14.61 0.86 -2.84
C SER A 102 14.36 -0.60 -2.44
N SER A 103 15.38 -1.30 -1.94
CA SER A 103 15.25 -2.68 -1.46
C SER A 103 14.65 -2.71 -0.05
N GLY A 104 13.50 -3.37 0.10
CA GLY A 104 12.86 -3.62 1.40
C GLY A 104 13.76 -4.36 2.39
N ASP A 105 14.63 -5.25 1.90
CA ASP A 105 15.47 -6.12 2.74
C ASP A 105 16.55 -5.35 3.50
N VAL A 106 17.03 -4.21 2.95
CA VAL A 106 17.91 -3.27 3.67
C VAL A 106 17.18 -2.74 4.91
N TRP A 107 15.93 -2.33 4.72
CA TRP A 107 15.13 -1.77 5.77
C TRP A 107 14.70 -2.80 6.82
N ALA A 108 14.44 -4.03 6.38
CA ALA A 108 14.19 -5.16 7.28
C ALA A 108 15.42 -5.46 8.15
N PHE A 109 16.63 -5.42 7.58
CA PHE A 109 17.87 -5.54 8.36
C PHE A 109 17.98 -4.40 9.39
N LEU A 110 17.75 -3.16 8.98
CA LEU A 110 17.76 -2.02 9.91
C LEU A 110 16.74 -2.21 11.05
N ALA A 111 15.51 -2.62 10.76
CA ALA A 111 14.43 -2.71 11.75
C ALA A 111 14.45 -3.97 12.62
N LEU A 112 15.11 -5.05 12.20
CA LEU A 112 15.09 -6.33 12.92
C LEU A 112 16.47 -6.80 13.39
N VAL A 113 17.55 -6.12 13.00
CA VAL A 113 18.91 -6.49 13.43
C VAL A 113 19.57 -5.29 14.09
N LEU A 114 19.63 -4.15 13.38
CA LEU A 114 20.37 -2.98 13.86
C LEU A 114 19.60 -2.18 14.92
N LEU A 115 18.30 -1.96 14.73
CA LEU A 115 17.45 -1.08 15.55
C LEU A 115 16.12 -1.73 15.99
N PRO A 116 16.08 -3.01 16.40
CA PRO A 116 14.83 -3.68 16.78
C PRO A 116 14.15 -3.04 17.97
N ASP A 117 14.91 -2.60 18.96
CA ASP A 117 14.42 -1.90 20.14
C ASP A 117 13.78 -0.55 19.79
N VAL A 118 14.46 0.29 19.00
CA VAL A 118 13.93 1.59 18.56
C VAL A 118 12.68 1.42 17.69
N ALA A 119 12.67 0.44 16.78
CA ALA A 119 11.52 0.18 15.91
C ALA A 119 10.26 -0.21 16.71
N TYR A 120 10.40 -1.09 17.70
CA TYR A 120 9.30 -1.59 18.51
C TYR A 120 8.90 -0.64 19.64
N TRP A 121 9.81 0.20 20.11
CA TRP A 121 9.50 1.33 20.99
C TRP A 121 8.65 2.36 20.26
N ARG A 122 9.06 2.74 19.04
CA ARG A 122 8.35 3.73 18.24
C ARG A 122 6.95 3.27 17.86
N TYR A 123 6.81 1.99 17.49
CA TYR A 123 5.54 1.38 17.13
C TYR A 123 5.32 0.11 17.96
N PRO A 124 4.69 0.21 19.14
CA PRO A 124 4.38 -0.96 19.96
C PRO A 124 3.56 -1.99 19.17
N ARG A 125 4.07 -3.22 19.09
CA ARG A 125 3.50 -4.33 18.29
C ARG A 125 3.28 -3.93 16.82
N PRO A 126 4.35 -3.60 16.08
CA PRO A 126 4.20 -3.08 14.74
C PRO A 126 3.53 -4.12 13.83
N PRO A 127 2.66 -3.69 12.91
CA PRO A 127 2.37 -4.44 11.69
C PRO A 127 3.63 -4.89 10.94
N GLY A 128 3.57 -6.01 10.21
CA GLY A 128 4.72 -6.53 9.44
C GLY A 128 5.24 -5.54 8.39
N ASP A 129 4.36 -4.81 7.70
CA ASP A 129 4.71 -3.77 6.73
C ASP A 129 5.56 -2.63 7.30
N ARG A 130 5.54 -2.43 8.63
CA ARG A 130 6.36 -1.39 9.27
C ARG A 130 7.81 -1.82 9.54
N VAL A 131 8.13 -3.11 9.51
CA VAL A 131 9.46 -3.63 9.88
C VAL A 131 10.04 -4.67 8.91
N LEU A 132 9.24 -5.24 8.02
CA LEU A 132 9.69 -6.24 7.02
C LEU A 132 10.07 -5.61 5.67
N GLY A 133 9.90 -4.30 5.51
CA GLY A 133 10.20 -3.61 4.25
C GLY A 133 9.28 -3.94 3.07
N THR A 134 8.13 -4.60 3.29
CA THR A 134 7.17 -4.93 2.22
C THR A 134 6.45 -3.72 1.63
N ASP A 135 6.30 -2.65 2.42
CA ASP A 135 5.80 -1.35 1.96
C ASP A 135 6.68 -0.21 2.52
N LEU A 136 7.55 0.33 1.67
CA LEU A 136 8.45 1.43 2.04
C LEU A 136 7.72 2.72 2.41
N THR A 137 6.45 2.88 2.02
CA THR A 137 5.63 4.03 2.39
C THR A 137 5.11 3.95 3.83
N ARG A 138 5.31 2.80 4.50
CA ARG A 138 4.88 2.53 5.88
C ARG A 138 6.02 2.11 6.80
N HIS A 139 7.15 1.72 6.23
CA HIS A 139 8.31 1.26 6.98
C HIS A 139 8.82 2.29 7.98
N VAL A 140 9.13 1.87 9.21
CA VAL A 140 9.50 2.74 10.33
C VAL A 140 10.69 3.66 10.02
N PHE A 141 11.71 3.14 9.32
CA PHE A 141 12.91 3.89 8.95
C PHE A 141 12.95 4.26 7.46
N GLY A 142 12.43 3.37 6.60
CA GLY A 142 12.56 3.52 5.15
C GLY A 142 11.78 4.72 4.65
N ARG A 143 10.60 4.95 5.22
CA ARG A 143 9.79 6.13 4.95
C ARG A 143 10.49 7.42 5.33
N MET A 144 11.21 7.43 6.45
CA MET A 144 11.93 8.62 6.92
C MET A 144 13.08 8.97 5.99
N TRP A 145 13.87 7.98 5.58
CA TRP A 145 14.93 8.19 4.60
C TRP A 145 14.39 8.69 3.25
N TRP A 146 13.35 8.06 2.71
CA TRP A 146 12.75 8.47 1.44
C TRP A 146 12.13 9.86 1.50
N ARG A 147 11.53 10.22 2.64
CA ARG A 147 11.03 11.57 2.87
C ARG A 147 12.17 12.60 2.76
N ALA A 148 13.29 12.36 3.43
CA ALA A 148 14.46 13.23 3.32
C ALA A 148 15.03 13.26 1.90
N GLN A 149 15.18 12.11 1.24
CA GLN A 149 15.68 12.02 -0.15
C GLN A 149 14.86 12.83 -1.15
N LEU A 150 13.54 12.81 -1.03
CA LEU A 150 12.65 13.51 -1.95
C LEU A 150 12.76 15.04 -1.79
N VAL A 151 12.99 15.52 -0.57
CA VAL A 151 13.03 16.96 -0.27
C VAL A 151 14.44 17.55 -0.22
N HIS A 152 15.48 16.71 -0.28
CA HIS A 152 16.88 17.12 -0.09
C HIS A 152 17.38 18.12 -1.15
N ALA A 153 17.59 19.38 -0.78
CA ALA A 153 18.11 20.41 -1.67
C ALA A 153 19.65 20.48 -1.58
N THR A 154 20.36 19.98 -2.59
CA THR A 154 21.83 19.92 -2.61
C THR A 154 22.52 21.28 -2.54
N ASP A 155 21.87 22.31 -3.06
CA ASP A 155 22.44 23.65 -3.22
C ASP A 155 21.97 24.63 -2.12
N ASP A 156 21.22 24.13 -1.13
CA ASP A 156 20.69 24.92 0.00
C ASP A 156 21.59 24.74 1.24
N PRO A 157 21.98 25.82 1.96
CA PRO A 157 22.71 25.72 3.23
C PRO A 157 21.97 24.89 4.30
N ALA A 158 20.65 24.80 4.22
CA ALA A 158 19.79 23.97 5.06
C ALA A 158 19.07 22.90 4.20
N PRO A 159 19.77 21.84 3.74
CA PRO A 159 19.29 20.92 2.70
C PRO A 159 18.03 20.12 3.07
N TYR A 160 17.65 20.10 4.35
CA TYR A 160 16.48 19.41 4.88
C TYR A 160 15.39 20.34 5.40
N SER A 161 15.49 21.66 5.20
CA SER A 161 14.52 22.67 5.65
C SER A 161 13.08 22.32 5.22
N ALA A 162 12.91 21.78 4.01
CA ALA A 162 11.63 21.36 3.48
C ALA A 162 10.92 20.23 4.28
N LEU A 163 11.63 19.52 5.18
CA LEU A 163 11.00 18.55 6.07
C LEU A 163 9.99 19.19 7.03
N SER A 164 10.14 20.48 7.38
CA SER A 164 9.22 21.18 8.29
C SER A 164 8.04 21.85 7.58
N VAL A 165 8.02 21.91 6.25
CA VAL A 165 6.93 22.54 5.47
C VAL A 165 5.61 21.78 5.65
N LEU A 166 5.67 20.45 5.56
CA LEU A 166 4.53 19.58 5.80
C LEU A 166 4.81 18.70 7.02
N GLY A 167 3.80 18.57 7.90
CA GLY A 167 3.81 17.54 8.93
C GLY A 167 3.91 16.13 8.33
N GLU A 168 4.36 15.16 9.12
CA GLU A 168 4.57 13.77 8.68
C GLU A 168 3.32 13.19 8.00
N ALA A 169 2.14 13.35 8.62
CA ALA A 169 0.88 12.83 8.10
C ALA A 169 0.46 13.47 6.76
N ALA A 170 0.90 14.69 6.47
CA ALA A 170 0.64 15.36 5.21
C ALA A 170 1.60 14.85 4.12
N PHE A 171 2.91 14.77 4.43
CA PHE A 171 3.89 14.19 3.52
C PHE A 171 3.57 12.73 3.18
N ASP A 172 3.13 11.93 4.15
CA ASP A 172 2.72 10.54 3.97
C ASP A 172 1.63 10.41 2.90
N GLN A 173 0.74 11.41 2.75
CA GLN A 173 -0.26 11.39 1.68
C GLN A 173 0.40 11.53 0.30
N ILE A 174 1.42 12.38 0.17
CA ILE A 174 2.18 12.53 -1.08
C ILE A 174 2.93 11.22 -1.36
N TYR A 175 3.69 10.74 -0.38
CA TYR A 175 4.56 9.58 -0.55
C TYR A 175 3.79 8.27 -0.75
N ALA A 176 2.60 8.10 -0.15
CA ALA A 176 1.72 6.96 -0.44
C ALA A 176 1.31 6.85 -1.91
N ARG A 177 1.46 7.94 -2.69
CA ARG A 177 1.22 7.99 -4.15
C ARG A 177 2.53 7.87 -4.95
N ARG A 178 3.54 7.19 -4.41
CA ARG A 178 4.90 7.08 -4.96
C ARG A 178 4.96 6.77 -6.46
N LYS A 179 4.10 5.88 -6.95
CA LYS A 179 4.11 5.48 -8.38
C LYS A 179 3.63 6.56 -9.35
N ALA A 180 2.91 7.56 -8.88
CA ALA A 180 2.28 8.57 -9.72
C ALA A 180 2.74 10.00 -9.42
N LEU A 181 2.93 10.35 -8.14
CA LEU A 181 3.32 11.70 -7.70
C LEU A 181 4.54 11.67 -6.77
N GLY A 182 4.44 10.90 -5.68
CA GLY A 182 5.42 10.94 -4.58
C GLY A 182 6.75 10.23 -4.84
N GLY A 183 7.06 9.90 -6.08
CA GLY A 183 8.30 9.24 -6.49
C GLY A 183 9.34 10.20 -7.08
N SER A 184 8.91 11.38 -7.53
CA SER A 184 9.80 12.38 -8.13
C SER A 184 10.19 13.46 -7.12
N PRO A 185 11.50 13.68 -6.89
CA PRO A 185 11.97 14.84 -6.14
C PRO A 185 11.53 16.17 -6.76
N HIS A 186 11.49 16.28 -8.11
CA HIS A 186 11.10 17.50 -8.82
C HIS A 186 9.66 17.91 -8.47
N LEU A 187 8.72 16.97 -8.66
CA LEU A 187 7.31 17.22 -8.36
C LEU A 187 7.04 17.38 -6.86
N VAL A 188 7.68 16.58 -6.00
CA VAL A 188 7.49 16.69 -4.54
C VAL A 188 7.98 18.05 -4.04
N ARG A 189 9.15 18.54 -4.50
CA ARG A 189 9.66 19.86 -4.12
C ARG A 189 8.78 20.98 -4.65
N ALA A 190 8.29 20.89 -5.88
CA ALA A 190 7.34 21.86 -6.42
C ALA A 190 6.04 21.93 -5.61
N ILE A 191 5.49 20.77 -5.21
CA ILE A 191 4.34 20.70 -4.30
C ILE A 191 4.67 21.43 -2.99
N LEU A 192 5.82 21.17 -2.38
CA LEU A 192 6.22 21.81 -1.12
C LEU A 192 6.44 23.31 -1.27
N ARG A 193 7.08 23.79 -2.34
CA ARG A 193 7.28 25.22 -2.61
C ARG A 193 5.96 25.96 -2.75
N VAL A 194 5.04 25.42 -3.56
CA VAL A 194 3.70 26.01 -3.74
C VAL A 194 2.90 25.94 -2.44
N TRP A 195 3.09 24.91 -1.61
CA TRP A 195 2.40 24.76 -0.34
C TRP A 195 2.92 25.68 0.76
N ALA A 196 4.23 25.90 0.85
CA ALA A 196 4.89 26.59 1.97
C ALA A 196 4.40 28.02 2.19
N GLY A 197 3.94 28.70 1.13
CA GLY A 197 3.47 30.08 1.20
C GLY A 197 1.99 30.24 1.54
N LEU A 198 1.22 29.16 1.65
CA LEU A 198 -0.23 29.26 1.76
C LEU A 198 -0.70 29.46 3.20
N ASP A 199 -1.62 30.39 3.41
CA ASP A 199 -2.37 30.46 4.67
C ASP A 199 -3.65 29.64 4.58
N LEU A 200 -3.56 28.36 4.92
CA LEU A 200 -4.71 27.44 4.89
C LEU A 200 -5.51 27.43 6.18
N ARG A 201 -5.22 28.28 7.18
CA ARG A 201 -5.99 28.38 8.44
C ARG A 201 -7.52 28.56 8.24
N PRO A 202 -8.02 29.27 7.21
CA PRO A 202 -9.45 29.38 6.96
C PRO A 202 -10.11 28.06 6.52
N LEU A 203 -9.30 27.04 6.19
CA LEU A 203 -9.72 25.78 5.59
C LEU A 203 -9.17 24.58 6.38
N ASN A 204 -9.73 23.42 6.12
CA ASN A 204 -9.13 22.18 6.60
C ASN A 204 -7.93 21.83 5.70
N GLU A 205 -6.72 22.11 6.18
CA GLU A 205 -5.45 21.86 5.46
C GLU A 205 -5.36 20.41 4.93
N ARG A 206 -5.82 19.44 5.73
CA ARG A 206 -5.79 18.02 5.35
C ARG A 206 -6.71 17.74 4.17
N ASP A 207 -7.90 18.34 4.14
CA ASP A 207 -8.84 18.18 3.04
C ASP A 207 -8.38 18.95 1.79
N ALA A 208 -7.78 20.12 1.96
CA ALA A 208 -7.13 20.87 0.88
C ALA A 208 -6.04 20.02 0.22
N LEU A 209 -5.12 19.45 1.00
CA LEU A 209 -4.02 18.64 0.47
C LEU A 209 -4.56 17.39 -0.22
N ARG A 210 -5.54 16.71 0.41
CA ARG A 210 -6.13 15.51 -0.16
C ARG A 210 -6.78 15.77 -1.52
N ASN A 211 -7.57 16.84 -1.64
CA ASN A 211 -8.26 17.17 -2.89
C ASN A 211 -7.28 17.67 -3.95
N PHE A 212 -6.28 18.45 -3.56
CA PHE A 212 -5.19 18.89 -4.43
C PHE A 212 -4.45 17.70 -5.05
N LEU A 213 -3.98 16.76 -4.22
CA LEU A 213 -3.33 15.54 -4.70
C LEU A 213 -4.25 14.66 -5.55
N MET A 214 -5.57 14.64 -5.29
CA MET A 214 -6.52 13.93 -6.14
C MET A 214 -6.68 14.58 -7.52
N ARG A 215 -6.61 15.90 -7.63
CA ARG A 215 -6.62 16.58 -8.93
C ARG A 215 -5.33 16.33 -9.70
N LEU A 216 -4.18 16.42 -9.04
CA LEU A 216 -2.89 16.08 -9.67
C LEU A 216 -2.87 14.64 -10.20
N LEU A 217 -3.43 13.68 -9.45
CA LEU A 217 -3.57 12.30 -9.93
C LEU A 217 -4.46 12.17 -11.17
N ARG A 218 -5.49 13.01 -11.32
CA ARG A 218 -6.36 13.03 -12.51
C ARG A 218 -5.68 13.71 -13.69
N LEU A 219 -4.77 14.64 -13.43
CA LEU A 219 -4.04 15.39 -14.43
C LEU A 219 -2.81 14.62 -14.96
N GLY A 220 -2.18 13.78 -14.13
CA GLY A 220 -0.97 13.03 -14.48
C GLY A 220 -1.01 12.21 -15.78
N PRO A 221 -2.14 11.65 -16.23
CA PRO A 221 -2.24 11.00 -17.56
C PRO A 221 -2.14 11.97 -18.74
N PHE A 222 -2.40 13.27 -18.53
CA PHE A 222 -2.43 14.31 -19.57
C PHE A 222 -1.23 15.25 -19.50
N VAL A 223 -0.60 15.38 -18.33
CA VAL A 223 0.53 16.28 -18.08
C VAL A 223 1.71 15.48 -17.57
N LEU A 224 2.83 15.57 -18.30
CA LEU A 224 4.10 15.04 -17.86
C LEU A 224 4.81 16.06 -16.96
N PHE A 225 4.49 16.06 -15.67
CA PHE A 225 5.05 17.02 -14.70
C PHE A 225 6.58 17.05 -14.68
N GLU A 226 7.23 15.91 -14.93
CA GLU A 226 8.70 15.79 -14.98
C GLU A 226 9.35 16.55 -16.14
N ALA A 227 8.58 16.86 -17.19
CA ALA A 227 9.08 17.58 -18.35
C ALA A 227 8.91 19.10 -18.24
N LEU A 228 8.15 19.58 -17.24
CA LEU A 228 7.95 21.00 -16.99
C LEU A 228 9.16 21.55 -16.23
N ASP A 229 9.66 22.71 -16.65
CA ASP A 229 10.61 23.47 -15.86
C ASP A 229 9.97 23.93 -14.53
N GLU A 230 10.81 24.38 -13.60
CA GLU A 230 10.38 24.77 -12.26
C GLU A 230 9.29 25.86 -12.25
N GLN A 231 9.40 26.89 -13.11
CA GLN A 231 8.43 27.98 -13.14
C GLN A 231 7.09 27.53 -13.70
N SER A 232 7.12 26.78 -14.81
CA SER A 232 5.94 26.23 -15.45
C SER A 232 5.22 25.22 -14.55
N LEU A 233 5.98 24.35 -13.87
CA LEU A 233 5.43 23.38 -12.93
C LEU A 233 4.76 24.09 -11.75
N ASP A 234 5.44 25.04 -11.12
CA ASP A 234 4.88 25.78 -10.00
C ASP A 234 3.61 26.57 -10.42
N ALA A 235 3.57 27.12 -11.63
CA ALA A 235 2.37 27.78 -12.18
C ALA A 235 1.20 26.80 -12.35
N GLU A 236 1.45 25.63 -12.96
CA GLU A 236 0.43 24.58 -13.13
C GLU A 236 -0.11 24.09 -11.78
N LEU A 237 0.78 23.84 -10.82
CA LEU A 237 0.39 23.44 -9.47
C LEU A 237 -0.46 24.51 -8.76
N ARG A 238 -0.16 25.81 -8.94
CA ARG A 238 -0.98 26.90 -8.40
C ARG A 238 -2.37 26.95 -9.04
N VAL A 239 -2.50 26.68 -10.34
CA VAL A 239 -3.81 26.58 -11.01
C VAL A 239 -4.64 25.45 -10.40
N VAL A 240 -4.07 24.24 -10.31
CA VAL A 240 -4.77 23.08 -9.73
C VAL A 240 -5.14 23.31 -8.27
N LEU A 241 -4.29 24.00 -7.52
CA LEU A 241 -4.57 24.37 -6.14
C LEU A 241 -5.71 25.39 -6.06
N ARG A 242 -5.72 26.44 -6.89
CA ARG A 242 -6.83 27.41 -6.96
C ARG A 242 -8.17 26.71 -7.24
N GLU A 243 -8.21 25.79 -8.20
CA GLU A 243 -9.41 24.98 -8.46
C GLU A 243 -9.83 24.11 -7.27
N THR A 244 -8.85 23.64 -6.49
CA THR A 244 -9.11 22.87 -5.26
C THR A 244 -9.81 23.74 -4.23
N LEU A 245 -9.30 24.94 -3.98
CA LEU A 245 -9.87 25.89 -3.02
C LEU A 245 -11.28 26.32 -3.46
N GLN A 246 -11.46 26.65 -4.75
CA GLN A 246 -12.77 26.98 -5.33
C GLN A 246 -13.81 25.89 -5.06
N ALA A 247 -13.46 24.62 -5.33
CA ALA A 247 -14.37 23.51 -5.12
C ALA A 247 -14.70 23.26 -3.65
N LEU A 248 -13.73 23.40 -2.75
CA LEU A 248 -13.94 23.23 -1.30
C LEU A 248 -14.85 24.33 -0.74
N LEU A 249 -14.62 25.59 -1.11
CA LEU A 249 -15.42 26.72 -0.67
C LEU A 249 -16.85 26.66 -1.25
N THR A 250 -17.00 26.22 -2.50
CA THR A 250 -18.32 25.99 -3.12
C THR A 250 -19.09 24.91 -2.38
N ALA A 251 -18.44 23.78 -2.06
CA ALA A 251 -19.07 22.72 -1.27
C ALA A 251 -19.42 23.16 0.16
N GLY A 252 -18.70 24.15 0.71
CA GLY A 252 -18.97 24.79 1.99
C GLY A 252 -20.05 25.88 1.93
N GLY A 253 -20.67 26.14 0.77
CA GLY A 253 -21.76 27.11 0.61
C GLY A 253 -21.33 28.57 0.49
N ALA A 254 -20.04 28.85 0.26
CA ALA A 254 -19.56 30.23 0.07
C ALA A 254 -20.07 30.83 -1.26
N THR A 255 -20.46 32.09 -1.23
CA THR A 255 -20.84 32.88 -2.41
C THR A 255 -19.64 33.12 -3.33
N GLU A 256 -19.87 33.60 -4.55
CA GLU A 256 -18.78 33.84 -5.51
C GLU A 256 -17.78 34.90 -5.03
N GLU A 257 -18.27 36.00 -4.47
CA GLU A 257 -17.43 37.07 -3.90
C GLU A 257 -16.62 36.57 -2.69
N GLU A 258 -17.25 35.84 -1.77
CA GLU A 258 -16.57 35.24 -0.62
C GLU A 258 -15.51 34.21 -1.03
N ARG A 259 -15.75 33.46 -2.13
CA ARG A 259 -14.78 32.50 -2.66
C ARG A 259 -13.54 33.19 -3.16
N GLU A 260 -13.71 34.20 -4.01
CA GLU A 260 -12.58 34.91 -4.62
C GLU A 260 -11.76 35.62 -3.55
N GLN A 261 -12.43 36.28 -2.60
CA GLN A 261 -11.75 36.93 -1.48
C GLN A 261 -10.91 35.94 -0.65
N ARG A 262 -11.48 34.79 -0.26
CA ARG A 262 -10.76 33.79 0.54
C ARG A 262 -9.60 33.15 -0.22
N ILE A 263 -9.75 32.94 -1.53
CA ILE A 263 -8.68 32.41 -2.36
C ILE A 263 -7.52 33.41 -2.41
N GLU A 264 -7.82 34.69 -2.65
CA GLU A 264 -6.81 35.74 -2.65
C GLU A 264 -6.14 35.87 -1.28
N GLU A 265 -6.87 35.77 -0.16
CA GLU A 265 -6.28 35.73 1.19
C GLU A 265 -5.29 34.56 1.38
N VAL A 266 -5.65 33.35 0.91
CA VAL A 266 -4.79 32.15 0.97
C VAL A 266 -3.49 32.35 0.17
N PHE A 267 -3.57 32.99 -1.00
CA PHE A 267 -2.42 33.21 -1.89
C PHE A 267 -1.62 34.50 -1.60
N ALA A 268 -2.22 35.52 -0.98
CA ALA A 268 -1.56 36.79 -0.65
C ALA A 268 -0.41 36.59 0.35
N ALA A 269 -0.57 35.65 1.29
CA ALA A 269 0.50 35.26 2.21
C ALA A 269 1.74 34.72 1.48
N ALA A 270 1.56 34.05 0.33
CA ALA A 270 2.65 33.48 -0.46
C ALA A 270 3.44 34.55 -1.25
N GLN A 271 2.77 35.62 -1.67
CA GLN A 271 3.38 36.71 -2.46
C GLN A 271 4.25 37.65 -1.61
N ALA A 272 3.93 37.82 -0.31
CA ALA A 272 4.73 38.61 0.61
C ALA A 272 6.13 38.00 0.88
N VAL A 273 6.24 36.66 0.87
CA VAL A 273 7.51 35.95 1.06
C VAL A 273 8.39 36.00 -0.20
N ALA A 274 7.79 35.94 -1.39
CA ALA A 274 8.51 35.98 -2.67
C ALA A 274 9.08 37.37 -3.03
N SER A 275 8.68 38.44 -2.32
CA SER A 275 9.06 39.83 -2.62
C SER A 275 10.39 40.27 -1.98
N THR A 276 11.13 39.36 -1.35
CA THR A 276 12.47 39.63 -0.79
C THR A 276 13.53 39.15 -1.78
N PRO A 277 14.40 40.03 -2.34
CA PRO A 277 15.28 39.63 -3.43
C PRO A 277 16.57 39.02 -2.88
N GLU A 278 16.81 37.74 -3.18
CA GLU A 278 18.17 37.20 -3.26
C GLU A 278 18.59 37.00 -4.72
N THR A 279 19.77 37.51 -4.98
CA THR A 279 20.38 37.82 -6.26
C THR A 279 21.14 36.65 -6.89
N GLY A 280 20.79 36.34 -8.15
CA GLY A 280 21.75 36.12 -9.25
C GLY A 280 22.28 34.70 -9.50
N LEU A 281 22.11 34.21 -10.74
CA LEU A 281 23.04 33.40 -11.58
C LEU A 281 22.22 32.67 -12.67
N VAL A 282 22.10 33.22 -13.89
CA VAL A 282 22.94 33.01 -15.10
C VAL A 282 22.79 31.62 -15.74
N SER A 283 22.17 31.64 -16.93
CA SER A 283 21.94 30.54 -17.87
C SER A 283 23.20 29.86 -18.41
N LYS A 284 23.09 28.56 -18.75
CA LYS A 284 23.81 27.95 -19.88
C LYS A 284 23.13 26.69 -20.45
N LYS A 285 22.67 26.86 -21.70
CA LYS A 285 22.58 25.95 -22.87
C LYS A 285 22.50 24.42 -22.72
N GLN A 286 21.45 23.88 -23.35
CA GLN A 286 21.32 22.54 -23.96
C GLN A 286 22.38 22.23 -25.02
N PRO A 287 22.51 20.93 -25.37
CA PRO A 287 22.35 20.55 -26.76
C PRO A 287 21.42 19.33 -27.01
N GLU A 288 21.11 19.21 -28.29
CA GLU A 288 20.05 18.47 -28.98
C GLU A 288 20.23 16.94 -29.11
N ALA A 289 19.15 16.35 -29.62
CA ALA A 289 18.82 14.96 -29.87
C ALA A 289 19.60 14.27 -31.01
N THR A 290 19.48 12.94 -31.09
CA THR A 290 19.46 12.21 -32.37
C THR A 290 18.63 10.93 -32.27
N GLU A 291 17.83 10.70 -33.31
CA GLU A 291 16.85 9.64 -33.57
C GLU A 291 17.48 8.27 -33.90
N SER A 292 16.70 7.18 -33.75
CA SER A 292 16.40 6.17 -34.79
C SER A 292 15.69 4.95 -34.16
N THR A 293 14.41 4.70 -34.44
CA THR A 293 13.84 3.84 -35.52
C THR A 293 13.61 2.37 -35.11
N THR A 294 12.31 2.09 -34.95
CA THR A 294 11.48 0.89 -35.22
C THR A 294 12.13 -0.43 -35.66
N LEU A 295 11.58 -1.56 -35.18
CA LEU A 295 11.07 -2.69 -36.00
C LEU A 295 10.24 -3.68 -35.17
N VAL A 296 9.09 -4.09 -35.74
CA VAL A 296 8.17 -5.16 -35.32
C VAL A 296 8.53 -6.45 -36.09
N PRO A 297 8.23 -7.66 -35.58
CA PRO A 297 7.30 -8.52 -36.33
C PRO A 297 6.31 -9.35 -35.48
N GLN A 298 5.37 -9.92 -36.22
CA GLN A 298 4.09 -10.53 -35.89
C GLN A 298 4.10 -11.96 -35.32
N GLN A 299 2.89 -12.33 -34.91
CA GLN A 299 2.32 -13.60 -34.45
C GLN A 299 2.56 -14.81 -35.37
N ASP A 300 2.43 -16.00 -34.79
CA ASP A 300 1.63 -17.08 -35.36
C ASP A 300 1.04 -17.96 -34.23
N GLY A 301 -0.19 -18.41 -34.42
CA GLY A 301 -0.95 -19.23 -33.48
C GLY A 301 -0.94 -20.73 -33.81
N ILE A 302 -1.72 -21.50 -33.02
CA ILE A 302 -2.54 -22.69 -33.35
C ILE A 302 -2.67 -23.58 -32.11
N GLY A 303 -3.91 -24.02 -31.82
CA GLY A 303 -4.14 -25.40 -31.38
C GLY A 303 -4.91 -25.63 -30.07
N SER A 304 -6.24 -25.63 -30.15
CA SER A 304 -7.11 -26.35 -29.22
C SER A 304 -6.84 -27.86 -29.25
N ASN A 305 -7.01 -28.55 -28.11
CA ASN A 305 -7.74 -29.82 -28.04
C ASN A 305 -8.08 -30.26 -26.61
N ASN A 306 -9.33 -30.72 -26.46
CA ASN A 306 -9.94 -31.40 -25.32
C ASN A 306 -9.38 -32.81 -25.14
N THR A 307 -9.34 -33.30 -23.89
CA THR A 307 -9.65 -34.72 -23.59
C THR A 307 -10.25 -34.91 -22.19
N SER A 308 -11.39 -35.59 -22.17
CA SER A 308 -12.15 -36.14 -21.02
C SER A 308 -11.69 -37.58 -20.70
N LEU A 309 -12.21 -38.20 -19.61
CA LEU A 309 -12.20 -39.63 -19.14
C LEU A 309 -11.62 -39.75 -17.70
N LEU A 310 -12.13 -40.47 -16.66
CA LEU A 310 -13.21 -41.44 -16.31
C LEU A 310 -13.33 -41.43 -14.76
N ALA A 311 -14.49 -41.36 -14.08
CA ALA A 311 -15.43 -42.42 -13.62
C ALA A 311 -14.95 -43.41 -12.51
N GLY A 312 -15.55 -43.33 -11.30
CA GLY A 312 -15.91 -44.50 -10.43
C GLY A 312 -15.48 -44.52 -8.94
N GLY A 313 -16.44 -44.53 -8.00
CA GLY A 313 -16.30 -45.09 -6.62
C GLY A 313 -16.48 -44.13 -5.43
N PRO A 314 -17.07 -44.54 -4.27
CA PRO A 314 -17.88 -43.63 -3.43
C PRO A 314 -17.17 -43.15 -2.16
N GLU A 315 -17.21 -41.83 -1.90
CA GLU A 315 -17.04 -41.20 -0.56
C GLU A 315 -17.28 -39.68 -0.64
N SER A 316 -18.51 -39.21 -0.90
CA SER A 316 -18.91 -37.78 -0.94
C SER A 316 -17.84 -36.78 -1.44
N MET A 317 -17.10 -37.15 -2.49
CA MET A 317 -15.96 -36.41 -2.98
C MET A 317 -16.44 -35.15 -3.71
N THR A 318 -15.82 -34.02 -3.40
CA THR A 318 -16.11 -32.69 -3.94
C THR A 318 -15.92 -32.69 -5.45
N ARG A 319 -16.97 -33.05 -6.20
CA ARG A 319 -16.95 -33.06 -7.65
C ARG A 319 -16.75 -31.62 -8.13
N PHE A 320 -15.77 -31.41 -9.01
CA PHE A 320 -15.54 -30.13 -9.65
C PHE A 320 -16.78 -29.77 -10.48
N GLN A 321 -17.44 -28.66 -10.15
CA GLN A 321 -18.73 -28.24 -10.71
C GLN A 321 -18.63 -26.96 -11.52
N ALA A 322 -19.59 -26.72 -12.41
CA ALA A 322 -19.73 -25.42 -13.09
C ALA A 322 -20.09 -24.31 -12.10
N TYR A 323 -19.67 -23.08 -12.38
CA TYR A 323 -19.98 -21.92 -11.54
C TYR A 323 -21.39 -21.39 -11.79
N THR A 324 -22.24 -21.39 -10.76
CA THR A 324 -23.54 -20.69 -10.78
C THR A 324 -23.36 -19.23 -10.40
N ARG A 325 -23.64 -18.33 -11.34
CA ARG A 325 -23.62 -16.87 -11.14
C ARG A 325 -24.97 -16.38 -10.64
N TYR A 326 -24.97 -15.38 -9.77
CA TYR A 326 -26.20 -14.63 -9.47
C TYR A 326 -26.59 -13.73 -10.66
N ASP A 327 -27.72 -14.03 -11.29
CA ASP A 327 -28.31 -13.26 -12.40
C ASP A 327 -29.75 -12.80 -12.09
N GLY A 328 -30.09 -12.67 -10.80
CA GLY A 328 -31.38 -12.15 -10.34
C GLY A 328 -31.52 -10.62 -10.45
N PRO A 329 -32.66 -10.06 -10.00
CA PRO A 329 -32.93 -8.63 -10.07
C PRO A 329 -31.97 -7.81 -9.19
N GLY A 330 -31.77 -6.54 -9.54
CA GLY A 330 -31.04 -5.59 -8.71
C GLY A 330 -31.80 -5.22 -7.44
N PHE A 331 -31.06 -4.86 -6.38
CA PHE A 331 -31.62 -4.60 -5.05
C PHE A 331 -31.81 -3.11 -4.72
N GLY A 332 -31.39 -2.21 -5.62
CA GLY A 332 -31.27 -0.77 -5.37
C GLY A 332 -29.92 -0.39 -4.73
N ASP A 333 -29.67 0.91 -4.57
CA ASP A 333 -28.40 1.40 -4.03
C ASP A 333 -28.24 1.01 -2.54
N PRO A 334 -27.18 0.28 -2.14
CA PRO A 334 -26.94 -0.09 -0.75
C PRO A 334 -26.90 1.08 0.24
N ARG A 335 -26.66 2.30 -0.25
CA ARG A 335 -26.65 3.53 0.55
C ARG A 335 -28.05 4.00 0.93
N GLU A 336 -29.08 3.57 0.19
CA GLU A 336 -30.43 4.13 0.24
C GLU A 336 -31.47 3.11 0.69
N ILE A 337 -31.31 1.84 0.31
CA ILE A 337 -32.31 0.78 0.56
C ILE A 337 -32.39 0.32 2.03
N GLY A 338 -31.48 0.80 2.87
CA GLY A 338 -31.47 0.51 4.30
C GLY A 338 -30.87 -0.86 4.66
N LEU A 339 -30.70 -1.07 5.97
CA LEU A 339 -29.91 -2.18 6.52
C LEU A 339 -30.51 -3.57 6.24
N HIS A 340 -31.83 -3.71 6.40
CA HIS A 340 -32.50 -5.00 6.23
C HIS A 340 -32.55 -5.42 4.75
N ALA A 341 -32.88 -4.50 3.84
CA ALA A 341 -32.88 -4.80 2.40
C ALA A 341 -31.46 -5.13 1.89
N CYS A 342 -30.42 -4.46 2.40
CA CYS A 342 -29.04 -4.84 2.12
C CYS A 342 -28.71 -6.27 2.62
N ALA A 343 -29.28 -6.70 3.75
CA ALA A 343 -29.08 -8.04 4.28
C ALA A 343 -29.79 -9.10 3.43
N GLU A 344 -31.02 -8.82 2.96
CA GLU A 344 -31.74 -9.66 1.99
C GLU A 344 -30.98 -9.75 0.65
N ALA A 345 -30.38 -8.65 0.20
CA ALA A 345 -29.54 -8.64 -1.00
C ALA A 345 -28.31 -9.55 -0.86
N LEU A 346 -27.65 -9.52 0.31
CA LEU A 346 -26.54 -10.42 0.62
C LEU A 346 -27.01 -11.87 0.67
N LEU A 347 -28.16 -12.14 1.30
CA LEU A 347 -28.73 -13.47 1.40
C LEU A 347 -29.01 -14.07 0.01
N ALA A 348 -29.70 -13.33 -0.86
CA ALA A 348 -30.04 -13.80 -2.21
C ALA A 348 -28.80 -14.14 -3.07
N VAL A 349 -27.75 -13.32 -2.96
CA VAL A 349 -26.48 -13.57 -3.67
C VAL A 349 -25.78 -14.82 -3.14
N VAL A 350 -25.66 -14.96 -1.81
CA VAL A 350 -24.98 -16.10 -1.17
C VAL A 350 -25.80 -17.40 -1.35
N GLU A 351 -27.13 -17.31 -1.37
CA GLU A 351 -28.00 -18.46 -1.62
C GLU A 351 -27.79 -19.02 -3.03
N THR A 352 -27.63 -18.14 -4.03
CA THR A 352 -27.45 -18.52 -5.44
C THR A 352 -26.02 -18.93 -5.76
N GLU A 353 -25.02 -18.14 -5.35
CA GLU A 353 -23.62 -18.42 -5.63
C GLU A 353 -22.98 -19.34 -4.58
N GLY A 354 -23.71 -19.85 -3.59
CA GLY A 354 -23.13 -20.68 -2.53
C GLY A 354 -22.15 -19.92 -1.61
N PRO A 355 -21.19 -20.62 -0.95
CA PRO A 355 -20.16 -19.98 -0.17
C PRO A 355 -19.35 -18.99 -1.01
N VAL A 356 -19.33 -17.71 -0.64
CA VAL A 356 -18.66 -16.64 -1.41
C VAL A 356 -17.93 -15.67 -0.50
N LYS A 357 -16.83 -15.07 -0.98
CA LYS A 357 -16.19 -13.95 -0.28
C LYS A 357 -17.15 -12.76 -0.20
N ALA A 358 -17.21 -12.08 0.95
CA ALA A 358 -18.09 -10.93 1.13
C ALA A 358 -17.83 -9.82 0.10
N THR A 359 -16.58 -9.58 -0.27
CA THR A 359 -16.20 -8.67 -1.37
C THR A 359 -16.90 -9.00 -2.69
N ARG A 360 -17.02 -10.29 -3.06
CA ARG A 360 -17.73 -10.73 -4.27
C ARG A 360 -19.20 -10.37 -4.20
N ALA A 361 -19.86 -10.69 -3.08
CA ALA A 361 -21.25 -10.33 -2.87
C ALA A 361 -21.47 -8.81 -2.94
N TYR A 362 -20.56 -8.02 -2.35
CA TYR A 362 -20.66 -6.56 -2.38
C TYR A 362 -20.51 -5.99 -3.80
N ARG A 363 -19.61 -6.56 -4.61
CA ARG A 363 -19.44 -6.15 -6.02
C ARG A 363 -20.67 -6.47 -6.85
N ILE A 364 -21.29 -7.65 -6.66
CA ILE A 364 -22.53 -8.00 -7.36
C ILE A 364 -23.63 -6.98 -7.03
N ILE A 365 -23.87 -6.73 -5.74
CA ILE A 365 -24.93 -5.82 -5.30
C ILE A 365 -24.70 -4.40 -5.86
N THR A 366 -23.48 -3.87 -5.74
CA THR A 366 -23.17 -2.53 -6.24
C THR A 366 -23.24 -2.45 -7.77
N GLN A 367 -22.75 -3.46 -8.49
CA GLN A 367 -22.83 -3.53 -9.95
C GLN A 367 -24.27 -3.57 -10.45
N LEU A 368 -25.14 -4.39 -9.84
CA LEU A 368 -26.57 -4.45 -10.18
C LEU A 368 -27.31 -3.16 -9.82
N ALA A 369 -26.86 -2.43 -8.81
CA ALA A 369 -27.37 -1.11 -8.47
C ALA A 369 -26.84 0.02 -9.38
N GLY A 370 -25.99 -0.28 -10.37
CA GLY A 370 -25.36 0.74 -11.22
C GLY A 370 -24.34 1.62 -10.49
N THR A 371 -23.87 1.19 -9.33
CA THR A 371 -22.91 1.93 -8.49
C THR A 371 -21.57 1.22 -8.40
N ARG A 372 -20.54 1.91 -7.89
CA ARG A 372 -19.22 1.31 -7.65
C ARG A 372 -19.04 1.01 -6.16
N LEU A 373 -18.36 -0.09 -5.86
CA LEU A 373 -17.92 -0.40 -4.50
C LEU A 373 -16.91 0.65 -4.00
N ARG A 374 -17.40 1.62 -3.24
CA ARG A 374 -16.64 2.71 -2.59
C ARG A 374 -16.85 2.66 -1.07
N SER A 375 -16.18 3.52 -0.30
CA SER A 375 -16.24 3.51 1.17
C SER A 375 -17.66 3.56 1.75
N ALA A 376 -18.55 4.39 1.20
CA ALA A 376 -19.94 4.51 1.68
C ALA A 376 -20.76 3.22 1.47
N ALA A 377 -20.78 2.71 0.23
CA ALA A 377 -21.46 1.44 -0.09
C ALA A 377 -20.84 0.25 0.66
N THR A 378 -19.51 0.23 0.80
CA THR A 378 -18.79 -0.79 1.58
C THR A 378 -19.23 -0.74 3.05
N SER A 379 -19.31 0.46 3.64
CA SER A 379 -19.75 0.63 5.02
C SER A 379 -21.18 0.10 5.21
N ALA A 380 -22.11 0.46 4.33
CA ALA A 380 -23.49 -0.02 4.38
C ALA A 380 -23.57 -1.56 4.31
N LEU A 381 -22.85 -2.17 3.36
CA LEU A 381 -22.83 -3.62 3.18
C LEU A 381 -22.11 -4.36 4.31
N VAL A 382 -21.09 -3.77 4.93
CA VAL A 382 -20.43 -4.31 6.13
C VAL A 382 -21.39 -4.28 7.32
N GLN A 383 -22.15 -3.20 7.51
CA GLN A 383 -23.19 -3.15 8.54
C GLN A 383 -24.28 -4.21 8.28
N ALA A 384 -24.72 -4.35 7.02
CA ALA A 384 -25.71 -5.35 6.63
C ALA A 384 -25.21 -6.78 6.84
N THR A 385 -23.94 -7.06 6.54
CA THR A 385 -23.32 -8.37 6.81
C THR A 385 -23.29 -8.66 8.31
N ARG A 386 -22.90 -7.68 9.12
CA ARG A 386 -22.93 -7.81 10.59
C ARG A 386 -24.34 -8.08 11.10
N TYR A 387 -25.34 -7.41 10.54
CA TYR A 387 -26.75 -7.60 10.85
C TYR A 387 -27.22 -9.01 10.46
N ALA A 388 -26.97 -9.45 9.23
CA ALA A 388 -27.34 -10.76 8.71
C ALA A 388 -26.74 -11.90 9.54
N VAL A 389 -25.45 -11.78 9.90
CA VAL A 389 -24.78 -12.78 10.75
C VAL A 389 -25.37 -12.81 12.16
N ARG A 390 -25.62 -11.64 12.77
CA ARG A 390 -26.24 -11.56 14.09
C ARG A 390 -27.66 -12.13 14.12
N LYS A 391 -28.40 -11.98 13.02
CA LYS A 391 -29.76 -12.50 12.86
C LYS A 391 -29.81 -13.97 12.41
N GLY A 392 -28.66 -14.62 12.22
CA GLY A 392 -28.59 -16.01 11.78
C GLY A 392 -28.99 -16.23 10.32
N MET A 393 -29.10 -15.16 9.52
CA MET A 393 -29.38 -15.26 8.08
C MET A 393 -28.17 -15.77 7.29
N LEU A 394 -26.96 -15.39 7.75
CA LEU A 394 -25.69 -15.78 7.15
C LEU A 394 -24.72 -16.28 8.23
N GLN A 395 -23.82 -17.16 7.84
CA GLN A 395 -22.65 -17.57 8.62
C GLN A 395 -21.41 -17.00 7.94
N ALA A 396 -20.45 -16.53 8.74
CA ALA A 396 -19.20 -15.95 8.27
C ALA A 396 -18.01 -16.73 8.82
N GLU A 397 -17.14 -17.20 7.93
CA GLU A 397 -15.89 -17.87 8.26
C GLU A 397 -14.68 -16.97 7.94
N GLY A 398 -13.61 -17.10 8.73
CA GLY A 398 -12.39 -16.31 8.53
C GLY A 398 -12.44 -14.91 9.16
N GLN A 399 -13.33 -14.69 10.13
CA GLN A 399 -13.49 -13.39 10.82
C GLN A 399 -12.27 -12.95 11.65
N ARG A 400 -11.23 -13.80 11.78
CA ARG A 400 -10.01 -13.51 12.56
C ARG A 400 -8.94 -12.83 11.69
N GLY A 401 -9.03 -11.51 11.55
CA GLY A 401 -8.01 -10.68 10.89
C GLY A 401 -8.37 -9.19 10.79
N ARG A 402 -7.36 -8.34 10.52
CA ARG A 402 -7.44 -6.85 10.51
C ARG A 402 -8.42 -6.23 9.49
N GLY A 403 -9.08 -7.03 8.64
CA GLY A 403 -9.89 -6.56 7.52
C GLY A 403 -11.42 -6.54 7.72
N GLY A 404 -11.95 -7.09 8.82
CA GLY A 404 -13.41 -7.17 9.03
C GLY A 404 -14.13 -8.14 8.08
N PHE A 405 -15.42 -7.89 7.81
CA PHE A 405 -16.25 -8.76 6.96
C PHE A 405 -15.82 -8.88 5.48
N PRO A 406 -15.26 -7.86 4.80
CA PRO A 406 -14.90 -7.98 3.38
C PRO A 406 -14.05 -9.22 3.02
N GLY A 407 -13.12 -9.63 3.90
CA GLY A 407 -12.29 -10.81 3.67
C GLY A 407 -12.91 -12.16 4.08
N SER A 408 -14.07 -12.12 4.76
CA SER A 408 -14.74 -13.33 5.24
C SER A 408 -15.50 -14.07 4.13
N THR A 409 -15.58 -15.38 4.25
CA THR A 409 -16.44 -16.21 3.41
C THR A 409 -17.82 -16.27 4.05
N LEU A 410 -18.85 -15.86 3.30
CA LEU A 410 -20.25 -15.90 3.70
C LEU A 410 -20.92 -17.15 3.12
N ARG A 411 -21.77 -17.79 3.91
CA ARG A 411 -22.64 -18.90 3.50
C ARG A 411 -23.98 -18.83 4.22
N VAL A 412 -25.05 -19.37 3.65
CA VAL A 412 -26.32 -19.51 4.38
C VAL A 412 -26.24 -20.69 5.35
N PRO A 413 -26.99 -20.67 6.48
CA PRO A 413 -27.12 -21.85 7.32
C PRO A 413 -27.63 -23.05 6.51
N GLY A 414 -26.94 -24.19 6.59
CA GLY A 414 -27.29 -25.40 5.84
C GLY A 414 -26.60 -25.56 4.48
N GLN A 415 -25.97 -24.51 3.94
CA GLN A 415 -25.04 -24.70 2.81
C GLN A 415 -23.78 -25.45 3.25
N PRO A 416 -23.18 -26.26 2.36
CA PRO A 416 -21.90 -26.91 2.64
C PRO A 416 -20.80 -25.85 2.86
N ASP A 417 -19.81 -26.18 3.68
CA ASP A 417 -18.71 -25.26 3.95
C ASP A 417 -17.78 -25.03 2.75
N CYS A 418 -17.82 -25.94 1.76
CA CYS A 418 -16.98 -25.89 0.56
C CYS A 418 -17.71 -26.48 -0.65
N ILE A 419 -17.66 -25.76 -1.78
CA ILE A 419 -18.14 -26.24 -3.07
C ILE A 419 -17.03 -26.01 -4.10
N LEU A 420 -16.32 -27.06 -4.48
CA LEU A 420 -15.25 -26.96 -5.50
C LEU A 420 -15.87 -26.78 -6.89
N ARG A 421 -15.53 -25.68 -7.56
CA ARG A 421 -16.15 -25.28 -8.82
C ARG A 421 -15.22 -24.44 -9.69
N GLU A 422 -15.60 -24.29 -10.95
CA GLU A 422 -14.95 -23.40 -11.91
C GLU A 422 -14.86 -21.96 -11.39
N ARG A 423 -13.85 -21.22 -11.85
CA ARG A 423 -13.66 -19.83 -11.43
C ARG A 423 -14.84 -18.93 -11.80
N GLY A 424 -15.44 -19.14 -12.97
CA GLY A 424 -16.45 -18.22 -13.51
C GLY A 424 -15.89 -16.78 -13.63
N PRO A 425 -16.70 -15.74 -13.34
CA PRO A 425 -16.29 -14.34 -13.44
C PRO A 425 -15.40 -13.86 -12.27
N ARG A 426 -15.03 -14.75 -11.34
CA ARG A 426 -14.35 -14.40 -10.09
C ARG A 426 -12.86 -14.10 -10.32
N MET A 427 -12.35 -13.10 -9.58
CA MET A 427 -10.91 -12.89 -9.39
C MET A 427 -10.36 -13.88 -8.36
N VAL A 428 -9.03 -14.06 -8.29
CA VAL A 428 -8.42 -15.03 -7.36
C VAL A 428 -8.77 -14.72 -5.90
N GLU A 429 -8.83 -13.44 -5.52
CA GLU A 429 -9.15 -12.98 -4.17
C GLU A 429 -10.63 -13.19 -3.80
N GLU A 430 -11.47 -13.48 -4.80
CA GLU A 430 -12.90 -13.73 -4.65
C GLU A 430 -13.24 -15.22 -4.52
N ILE A 431 -12.24 -16.10 -4.70
CA ILE A 431 -12.40 -17.55 -4.51
C ILE A 431 -12.27 -17.85 -3.00
N PRO A 432 -13.24 -18.54 -2.38
CA PRO A 432 -13.14 -18.95 -0.98
C PRO A 432 -11.90 -19.83 -0.71
N ASP A 433 -11.25 -19.60 0.43
CA ASP A 433 -10.03 -20.32 0.84
C ASP A 433 -10.23 -21.84 0.83
N ARG A 434 -11.39 -22.32 1.33
CA ARG A 434 -11.74 -23.75 1.31
C ARG A 434 -11.87 -24.31 -0.11
N GLU A 435 -12.32 -23.53 -1.11
CA GLU A 435 -12.32 -23.97 -2.52
C GLU A 435 -10.89 -24.14 -3.03
N ILE A 436 -9.98 -23.22 -2.67
CA ILE A 436 -8.56 -23.28 -3.06
C ILE A 436 -7.88 -24.49 -2.40
N VAL A 437 -8.15 -24.74 -1.13
CA VAL A 437 -7.62 -25.90 -0.39
C VAL A 437 -8.18 -27.20 -0.96
N ALA A 438 -9.48 -27.27 -1.24
CA ALA A 438 -10.08 -28.45 -1.88
C ALA A 438 -9.48 -28.72 -3.26
N ALA A 439 -9.21 -27.68 -4.05
CA ALA A 439 -8.50 -27.79 -5.33
C ALA A 439 -7.08 -28.32 -5.15
N ALA A 440 -6.33 -27.81 -4.16
CA ALA A 440 -4.98 -28.28 -3.86
C ALA A 440 -4.96 -29.75 -3.41
N SER A 441 -5.86 -30.13 -2.50
CA SER A 441 -6.01 -31.52 -2.04
C SER A 441 -6.38 -32.48 -3.18
N LEU A 442 -7.23 -32.04 -4.12
CA LEU A 442 -7.57 -32.83 -5.31
C LEU A 442 -6.32 -33.10 -6.16
N ILE A 443 -5.46 -32.11 -6.38
CA ILE A 443 -4.21 -32.30 -7.12
C ILE A 443 -3.21 -33.17 -6.34
N GLN A 444 -3.10 -32.99 -5.03
CA GLN A 444 -2.20 -33.83 -4.21
C GLN A 444 -2.65 -35.29 -4.15
N SER A 445 -3.95 -35.55 -4.30
CA SER A 445 -4.47 -36.92 -4.35
C SER A 445 -4.03 -37.69 -5.60
N SER A 446 -3.78 -36.98 -6.72
CA SER A 446 -3.26 -37.60 -7.95
C SER A 446 -1.73 -37.73 -7.95
N GLU A 447 -1.01 -36.82 -7.27
CA GLU A 447 0.45 -36.87 -7.10
C GLU A 447 0.87 -36.49 -5.67
N ARG A 448 1.23 -37.49 -4.85
CA ARG A 448 1.51 -37.30 -3.41
C ARG A 448 2.76 -36.48 -3.08
N THR A 449 3.75 -36.45 -3.96
CA THR A 449 5.03 -35.75 -3.74
C THR A 449 5.21 -34.70 -4.80
N MET A 450 5.00 -33.44 -4.43
CA MET A 450 5.09 -32.32 -5.35
C MET A 450 5.51 -31.05 -4.59
N ASP A 451 6.44 -30.30 -5.17
CA ASP A 451 6.87 -29.00 -4.64
C ASP A 451 5.73 -27.97 -4.71
N LEU A 452 5.76 -26.98 -3.81
CA LEU A 452 4.74 -25.94 -3.68
C LEU A 452 4.54 -25.14 -4.97
N ASP A 453 5.61 -24.90 -5.73
CA ASP A 453 5.51 -24.20 -7.01
C ASP A 453 4.72 -24.99 -8.07
N VAL A 454 4.92 -26.30 -8.10
CA VAL A 454 4.21 -27.19 -9.02
C VAL A 454 2.75 -27.36 -8.56
N LEU A 455 2.52 -27.46 -7.23
CA LEU A 455 1.18 -27.45 -6.65
C LEU A 455 0.43 -26.17 -7.03
N ALA A 456 1.02 -25.00 -6.81
CA ALA A 456 0.43 -23.72 -7.16
C ALA A 456 0.07 -23.64 -8.64
N LYS A 457 0.94 -24.15 -9.52
CA LYS A 457 0.70 -24.22 -10.97
C LYS A 457 -0.48 -25.10 -11.35
N LYS A 458 -0.56 -26.30 -10.79
CA LYS A 458 -1.66 -27.22 -11.09
C LYS A 458 -2.98 -26.74 -10.49
N THR A 459 -2.96 -26.20 -9.28
CA THR A 459 -4.15 -25.63 -8.62
C THR A 459 -4.65 -24.39 -9.38
N SER A 460 -3.77 -23.50 -9.84
CA SER A 460 -4.20 -22.33 -10.63
C SER A 460 -4.80 -22.73 -11.97
N LEU A 461 -4.24 -23.76 -12.61
CA LEU A 461 -4.74 -24.28 -13.88
C LEU A 461 -6.16 -24.83 -13.74
N LEU A 462 -6.50 -25.45 -12.60
CA LEU A 462 -7.85 -25.94 -12.31
C LEU A 462 -8.89 -24.80 -12.30
N PHE A 463 -8.49 -23.57 -11.95
CA PHE A 463 -9.33 -22.38 -12.01
C PHE A 463 -9.25 -21.63 -13.36
N GLY A 464 -8.59 -22.21 -14.37
CA GLY A 464 -8.47 -21.64 -15.71
C GLY A 464 -7.45 -20.50 -15.84
N TYR A 465 -6.46 -20.43 -14.95
CA TYR A 465 -5.33 -19.50 -15.11
C TYR A 465 -4.23 -20.11 -15.97
N GLU A 466 -3.85 -19.41 -17.06
CA GLU A 466 -2.77 -19.84 -17.96
C GLU A 466 -1.37 -19.75 -17.33
N LYS A 467 -1.18 -18.80 -16.40
CA LYS A 467 0.08 -18.57 -15.67
C LYS A 467 -0.20 -18.37 -14.18
N VAL A 468 0.65 -18.93 -13.34
CA VAL A 468 0.63 -18.68 -11.89
C VAL A 468 1.08 -17.25 -11.65
N SER A 469 0.26 -16.47 -10.97
CA SER A 469 0.69 -15.18 -10.44
C SER A 469 1.32 -15.36 -9.05
N GLY A 470 2.26 -14.49 -8.68
CA GLY A 470 2.81 -14.48 -7.31
C GLY A 470 1.70 -14.34 -6.25
N ASN A 471 0.67 -13.55 -6.57
CA ASN A 471 -0.53 -13.38 -5.75
C ASN A 471 -1.32 -14.69 -5.55
N PHE A 472 -1.48 -15.52 -6.58
CA PHE A 472 -2.12 -16.83 -6.42
C PHE A 472 -1.31 -17.73 -5.47
N LYS A 473 0.02 -17.74 -5.61
CA LYS A 473 0.90 -18.53 -4.73
C LYS A 473 0.78 -18.09 -3.27
N GLU A 474 0.77 -16.78 -3.02
CA GLU A 474 0.56 -16.23 -1.68
C GLU A 474 -0.79 -16.65 -1.08
N ILE A 475 -1.89 -16.49 -1.84
CA ILE A 475 -3.23 -16.88 -1.40
C ILE A 475 -3.32 -18.38 -1.13
N LEU A 476 -2.70 -19.22 -1.97
CA LEU A 476 -2.68 -20.67 -1.76
C LEU A 476 -1.96 -21.04 -0.46
N VAL A 477 -0.79 -20.46 -0.19
CA VAL A 477 -0.04 -20.71 1.05
C VAL A 477 -0.86 -20.30 2.26
N GLU A 478 -1.42 -19.09 2.26
CA GLU A 478 -2.25 -18.61 3.36
C GLU A 478 -3.49 -19.49 3.58
N ALA A 479 -4.14 -19.95 2.51
CA ALA A 479 -5.30 -20.82 2.59
C ALA A 479 -4.93 -22.20 3.16
N LEU A 480 -3.81 -22.78 2.72
CA LEU A 480 -3.29 -24.05 3.26
C LEU A 480 -2.95 -23.91 4.75
N GLU A 481 -2.21 -22.87 5.15
CA GLU A 481 -1.87 -22.62 6.56
C GLU A 481 -3.10 -22.41 7.45
N ARG A 482 -4.13 -21.75 6.92
CA ARG A 482 -5.37 -21.45 7.66
C ARG A 482 -6.25 -22.69 7.86
N HIS A 483 -6.17 -23.65 6.94
CA HIS A 483 -7.04 -24.83 6.91
C HIS A 483 -6.27 -26.16 7.05
N SER A 484 -5.00 -26.14 7.49
CA SER A 484 -4.17 -27.32 7.71
C SER A 484 -4.52 -28.12 8.98
N ARG A 485 -5.81 -28.26 9.30
CA ARG A 485 -6.29 -29.03 10.47
C ARG A 485 -7.45 -29.93 10.12
#